data_AF-A0AAD2HNU6-F1
#
_entry.id   AF-A0AAD2HNU6-F1
#
_cell.length_a   1.000
_cell.length_b   1.000
_cell.length_c   1.000
_cell.angle_alpha   90.00
_cell.angle_beta   90.00
_cell.angle_gamma   90.00
#
_symmetry.space_group_name_H-M   'P 1'
#
loop_
_entity.id
_entity.type
_entity.pdbx_description
1 polymer ?
#
loop_
_entity_poly.entity_id
_entity_poly.type
_entity_poly.pdbx_seq_one_letter_code
_entity_poly.pdbx_strand_id
1 'polypeptide(L)'
;RNLPGPPSTSWRTGHLSHLYNPAGMSWHHDLTQNYGSVVKINGIMGDEHLYVADPLALHQITVKDQDVFEQTKMFVQGNSVIFGDGLLSTVTDHHRNQRRILNPIFSSKNMRELCPAVFE
;
A
#
# COMPACT_ATOMS: atom_id res chain seq x y z
N ARG A 1 -19.23 11.16 -1.19
CA ARG A 1 -18.56 12.46 -0.92
C ARG A 1 -18.56 12.84 0.58
N ASN A 2 -19.29 12.14 1.46
CA ASN A 2 -19.26 12.34 2.91
C ASN A 2 -18.87 11.03 3.60
N LEU A 3 -17.58 10.72 3.67
CA LEU A 3 -17.10 9.58 4.44
C LEU A 3 -16.76 10.05 5.87
N PRO A 4 -17.09 9.25 6.90
CA PRO A 4 -16.72 9.56 8.27
C PRO A 4 -15.19 9.55 8.42
N GLY A 5 -14.66 10.35 9.34
CA GLY A 5 -13.23 10.42 9.60
C GLY A 5 -12.93 11.30 10.80
N PRO A 6 -11.78 11.07 11.47
CA PRO A 6 -11.36 11.90 12.58
C PRO A 6 -11.12 13.34 12.11
N PRO A 7 -11.33 14.34 12.99
CA PRO A 7 -10.99 15.72 12.68
C PRO A 7 -9.48 15.82 12.43
N SER A 8 -9.10 16.61 11.43
CA SER A 8 -7.69 16.76 11.04
C SER A 8 -6.86 17.32 12.19
N THR A 9 -5.85 16.57 12.63
CA THR A 9 -4.94 17.00 13.72
C THR A 9 -3.99 18.12 13.29
N SER A 10 -3.64 18.21 12.00
CA SER A 10 -2.64 19.14 11.46
C SER A 10 -2.81 19.33 9.96
N TRP A 11 -2.79 20.58 9.48
CA TRP A 11 -2.84 20.87 8.04
C TRP A 11 -1.58 20.40 7.29
N ARG A 12 -0.41 20.40 7.93
CA ARG A 12 0.86 20.05 7.27
C ARG A 12 1.04 18.55 7.08
N THR A 13 0.71 17.76 8.09
CA THR A 13 0.99 16.31 8.13
C THR A 13 -0.27 15.44 8.14
N GLY A 14 -1.44 16.05 8.34
CA GLY A 14 -2.70 15.33 8.48
C GLY A 14 -2.60 14.26 9.57
N HIS A 15 -2.95 13.04 9.20
CA HIS A 15 -2.90 11.84 10.03
C HIS A 15 -1.69 10.93 9.75
N LEU A 16 -0.78 11.30 8.84
CA LEU A 16 0.32 10.42 8.42
C LEU A 16 1.24 10.00 9.56
N SER A 17 1.46 10.87 10.55
CA SER A 17 2.27 10.53 11.73
C SER A 17 1.64 9.43 12.59
N HIS A 18 0.31 9.35 12.63
CA HIS A 18 -0.39 8.28 13.33
C HIS A 18 -0.40 6.99 12.47
N LEU A 19 -0.63 7.15 11.17
CA LEU A 19 -0.65 6.06 10.19
C LEU A 19 0.69 5.31 10.10
N TYR A 20 1.81 6.03 10.13
CA TYR A 20 3.15 5.46 10.03
C TYR A 20 3.85 5.30 11.38
N ASN A 21 3.12 5.38 12.50
CA ASN A 21 3.69 5.14 13.81
C ASN A 21 3.98 3.63 13.99
N PRO A 22 5.21 3.23 14.34
CA PRO A 22 5.53 1.81 14.63
C PRO A 22 4.65 1.18 15.73
N ALA A 23 4.15 1.98 16.66
CA ALA A 23 3.21 1.60 17.71
C ALA A 23 1.76 2.07 17.42
N GLY A 24 1.41 2.28 16.15
CA GLY A 24 0.13 2.86 15.72
C GLY A 24 -1.07 1.92 15.71
N MET A 25 -0.91 0.63 16.06
CA MET A 25 -1.98 -0.37 15.92
C MET A 25 -3.27 -0.02 16.67
N SER A 26 -3.16 0.60 17.85
CA SER A 26 -4.34 1.10 18.58
C SER A 26 -5.11 2.14 17.79
N TRP A 27 -4.40 3.07 17.13
CA TRP A 27 -5.03 4.09 16.30
C TRP A 27 -5.75 3.50 15.08
N HIS A 28 -5.15 2.50 14.43
CA HIS A 28 -5.80 1.76 13.36
C HIS A 28 -7.09 1.06 13.83
N HIS A 29 -7.05 0.45 15.01
CA HIS A 29 -8.21 -0.18 15.61
C HIS A 29 -9.31 0.85 15.91
N ASP A 30 -8.96 1.95 16.56
CA ASP A 30 -9.87 3.04 16.93
C ASP A 30 -10.55 3.66 15.70
N LEU A 31 -9.84 3.80 14.58
CA LEU A 31 -10.43 4.28 13.33
C LEU A 31 -11.58 3.37 12.87
N THR A 32 -11.32 2.06 12.84
CA THR A 32 -12.32 1.09 12.37
C THR A 32 -13.50 0.94 13.31
N GLN A 33 -13.27 1.04 14.63
CA GLN A 33 -14.31 0.95 15.65
C GLN A 33 -15.22 2.18 15.65
N ASN A 34 -14.66 3.38 15.53
CA ASN A 34 -15.42 4.62 15.68
C ASN A 34 -16.04 5.13 14.36
N TYR A 35 -15.41 4.85 13.21
CA TYR A 35 -15.82 5.42 11.92
C TYR A 35 -16.22 4.36 10.88
N GLY A 36 -16.06 3.07 11.20
CA GLY A 36 -16.47 1.96 10.34
C GLY A 36 -15.37 1.45 9.40
N SER A 37 -15.78 0.70 8.37
CA SER A 37 -14.86 -0.04 7.50
C SER A 37 -14.19 0.80 6.40
N VAL A 38 -14.68 2.01 6.14
CA VAL A 38 -14.10 2.96 5.18
C VAL A 38 -14.08 4.35 5.79
N VAL A 39 -12.88 4.88 6.01
CA VAL A 39 -12.66 6.12 6.75
C VAL A 39 -11.86 7.10 5.91
N LYS A 40 -12.28 8.36 5.89
CA LYS A 40 -11.50 9.44 5.28
C LYS A 40 -10.40 9.88 6.24
N ILE A 41 -9.16 9.92 5.76
CA ILE A 41 -8.02 10.47 6.50
C ILE A 41 -7.33 11.56 5.67
N ASN A 42 -6.68 12.51 6.33
CA ASN A 42 -5.95 13.57 5.65
C ASN A 42 -4.46 13.23 5.56
N GLY A 43 -3.88 13.45 4.39
CA GLY A 43 -2.45 13.38 4.12
C GLY A 43 -1.77 14.75 4.21
N ILE A 44 -0.60 14.88 3.56
CA ILE A 44 0.18 16.10 3.53
C ILE A 44 -0.57 17.22 2.81
N MET A 45 -0.51 18.44 3.34
CA MET A 45 -1.10 19.64 2.72
C MET A 45 -2.60 19.51 2.39
N GLY A 46 -3.34 18.69 3.14
CA GLY A 46 -4.77 18.50 2.94
C GLY A 46 -5.15 17.47 1.86
N ASP A 47 -4.19 16.68 1.37
CA ASP A 47 -4.48 15.51 0.54
C ASP A 47 -5.50 14.58 1.23
N GLU A 48 -6.37 13.93 0.47
CA GLU A 48 -7.46 13.10 1.00
C GLU A 48 -7.21 11.64 0.69
N HIS A 49 -7.03 10.83 1.72
CA HIS A 49 -6.80 9.39 1.59
C HIS A 49 -8.00 8.62 2.16
N LEU A 50 -8.16 7.39 1.68
CA LEU A 50 -9.16 6.45 2.17
C LEU A 50 -8.45 5.32 2.92
N TYR A 51 -8.82 5.17 4.19
CA TYR A 51 -8.48 4.00 4.98
C TYR A 51 -9.57 2.94 4.78
N VAL A 52 -9.24 1.86 4.08
CA VAL A 52 -10.18 0.80 3.70
C VAL A 52 -9.85 -0.47 4.46
N ALA A 53 -10.81 -0.93 5.27
CA ALA A 53 -10.75 -2.19 6.03
C ALA A 53 -11.82 -3.19 5.60
N ASP A 54 -12.73 -2.83 4.69
CA ASP A 54 -13.75 -3.73 4.14
C ASP A 54 -13.12 -4.79 3.20
N PRO A 55 -13.24 -6.09 3.50
CA PRO A 55 -12.68 -7.16 2.66
C PRO A 55 -13.19 -7.16 1.22
N LEU A 56 -14.46 -6.80 0.99
CA LEU A 56 -15.03 -6.76 -0.35
C LEU A 56 -14.43 -5.61 -1.17
N ALA A 57 -14.29 -4.44 -0.54
CA ALA A 57 -13.65 -3.29 -1.15
C ALA A 57 -12.17 -3.56 -1.42
N LEU A 58 -11.46 -4.18 -0.47
CA LEU A 58 -10.06 -4.57 -0.64
C LEU A 58 -9.90 -5.58 -1.77
N HIS A 59 -10.77 -6.58 -1.89
CA HIS A 59 -10.74 -7.52 -3.01
C HIS A 59 -10.99 -6.80 -4.35
N GLN A 60 -11.90 -5.83 -4.39
CA GLN A 60 -12.15 -5.05 -5.60
C GLN A 60 -10.88 -4.25 -5.99
N ILE A 61 -10.28 -3.55 -5.03
CA ILE A 61 -9.11 -2.68 -5.25
C ILE A 61 -7.85 -3.47 -5.60
N THR A 62 -7.59 -4.57 -4.87
CA THR A 62 -6.29 -5.26 -4.93
C THR A 62 -6.27 -6.44 -5.90
N VAL A 63 -7.42 -7.01 -6.27
CA VAL A 63 -7.50 -8.20 -7.11
C VAL A 63 -8.21 -7.92 -8.43
N LYS A 64 -9.42 -7.34 -8.39
CA LYS A 64 -10.24 -7.17 -9.60
C LYS A 64 -9.78 -5.98 -10.46
N ASP A 65 -9.62 -4.82 -9.84
CA ASP A 65 -9.35 -3.56 -10.52
C ASP A 65 -7.93 -3.03 -10.24
N GLN A 66 -6.97 -3.95 -10.06
CA GLN A 66 -5.59 -3.60 -9.70
C GLN A 66 -4.95 -2.59 -10.69
N ASP A 67 -5.32 -2.66 -11.96
CA ASP A 67 -4.79 -1.77 -13.01
C ASP A 67 -5.40 -0.34 -12.95
N VAL A 68 -6.50 -0.16 -12.22
CA VAL A 68 -7.14 1.16 -12.00
C VAL A 68 -6.56 1.83 -10.75
N PHE A 69 -6.28 1.05 -9.70
CA PHE A 69 -5.74 1.53 -8.44
C PHE A 69 -4.21 1.47 -8.42
N GLU A 70 -3.58 2.37 -9.17
CA GLU A 70 -2.12 2.47 -9.23
C GLU A 70 -1.50 3.00 -7.92
N GLN A 71 -0.22 2.66 -7.70
CA GLN A 71 0.57 3.21 -6.61
C GLN A 71 0.75 4.73 -6.77
N THR A 72 0.91 5.43 -5.65
CA THR A 72 1.10 6.89 -5.69
C THR A 72 2.35 7.27 -6.48
N LYS A 73 2.28 8.39 -7.21
CA LYS A 73 3.43 8.90 -7.99
C LYS A 73 4.69 9.07 -7.13
N MET A 74 4.53 9.52 -5.89
CA MET A 74 5.63 9.68 -4.94
C MET A 74 6.30 8.34 -4.63
N PHE A 75 5.53 7.28 -4.40
CA PHE A 75 6.06 5.93 -4.19
C PHE A 75 6.82 5.42 -5.42
N VAL A 76 6.23 5.54 -6.61
CA VAL A 76 6.84 5.06 -7.87
C VAL A 76 8.14 5.81 -8.18
N GLN A 77 8.12 7.14 -8.08
CA GLN A 77 9.29 7.98 -8.33
C GLN A 77 10.39 7.78 -7.29
N GLY A 78 10.03 7.67 -6.01
CA GLY A 78 10.99 7.41 -4.93
C GLY A 78 11.73 6.09 -5.16
N ASN A 79 10.99 5.04 -5.53
CA ASN A 79 11.61 3.76 -5.89
C ASN A 79 12.43 3.83 -7.20
N SER A 80 12.00 4.62 -8.20
CA SER A 80 12.77 4.79 -9.44
C SER A 80 14.13 5.44 -9.17
N VAL A 81 14.19 6.43 -8.27
CA VAL A 81 15.45 7.09 -7.89
C VAL A 81 16.40 6.15 -7.14
N ILE A 82 15.87 5.31 -6.24
CA ILE A 82 16.68 4.44 -5.39
C ILE A 82 17.10 3.15 -6.12
N PHE A 83 16.17 2.54 -6.86
CA PHE A 83 16.33 1.19 -7.43
C PHE A 83 16.35 1.17 -8.96
N GLY A 84 16.16 2.31 -9.62
CA GLY A 84 16.00 2.38 -11.08
C GLY A 84 14.62 1.88 -11.55
N ASP A 85 14.49 1.61 -12.84
CA ASP A 85 13.27 1.07 -13.44
C ASP A 85 13.14 -0.43 -13.18
N GLY A 86 12.54 -0.77 -12.05
CA GLY A 86 12.36 -2.12 -11.55
C GLY A 86 10.93 -2.35 -11.05
N LEU A 87 10.76 -3.43 -10.28
CA LEU A 87 9.43 -3.91 -9.89
C LEU A 87 8.66 -2.91 -9.02
N LEU A 88 9.37 -2.12 -8.20
CA LEU A 88 8.75 -1.16 -7.28
C LEU A 88 8.46 0.21 -7.91
N SER A 89 8.99 0.47 -9.11
CA SER A 89 8.99 1.76 -9.78
C SER A 89 8.27 1.74 -11.14
N THR A 90 7.62 0.63 -11.46
CA THR A 90 6.86 0.47 -12.71
C THR A 90 5.41 0.11 -12.39
N VAL A 91 4.49 0.47 -13.29
CA VAL A 91 3.04 0.29 -13.11
C VAL A 91 2.44 -0.51 -14.28
N THR A 92 1.21 -0.99 -14.07
CA THR A 92 0.35 -1.55 -15.12
C THR A 92 1.04 -2.66 -15.94
N ASP A 93 1.08 -2.56 -17.28
CA ASP A 93 1.62 -3.59 -18.18
C ASP A 93 3.12 -3.83 -18.01
N HIS A 94 3.89 -2.79 -17.72
CA HIS A 94 5.33 -2.95 -17.53
C HIS A 94 5.61 -3.79 -16.29
N HIS A 95 4.94 -3.46 -15.18
CA HIS A 95 5.00 -4.23 -13.96
C HIS A 95 4.50 -5.67 -14.16
N ARG A 96 3.40 -5.87 -14.90
CA ARG A 96 2.87 -7.21 -15.26
C ARG A 96 3.91 -8.04 -16.02
N ASN A 97 4.60 -7.46 -16.99
CA ASN A 97 5.64 -8.15 -17.74
C ASN A 97 6.86 -8.49 -16.87
N GLN A 98 7.31 -7.57 -16.01
CA GLN A 98 8.39 -7.84 -15.07
C GLN A 98 8.04 -8.99 -14.11
N ARG A 99 6.82 -9.01 -13.54
CA ARG A 99 6.35 -10.12 -12.69
C ARG A 99 6.30 -11.44 -13.45
N ARG A 100 5.84 -11.44 -14.70
CA ARG A 100 5.78 -12.66 -15.52
C ARG A 100 7.15 -13.30 -15.69
N ILE A 101 8.20 -12.47 -15.86
CA ILE A 101 9.59 -12.94 -16.01
C ILE A 101 10.16 -13.43 -14.66
N LEU A 102 9.84 -12.74 -13.56
CA LEU A 102 10.40 -13.03 -12.23
C LEU A 102 9.69 -14.17 -11.47
N ASN A 103 8.36 -14.31 -11.58
CA ASN A 103 7.58 -15.30 -10.83
C ASN A 103 8.11 -16.75 -10.92
N PRO A 104 8.60 -17.25 -12.08
CA PRO A 104 9.16 -18.60 -12.18
C PRO A 104 10.38 -18.84 -11.28
N ILE A 105 11.16 -17.79 -10.97
CA ILE A 105 12.33 -17.88 -10.09
C ILE A 105 11.88 -18.24 -8.67
N PHE A 106 10.72 -17.75 -8.23
CA PHE A 106 10.14 -18.00 -6.91
C PHE A 106 9.28 -19.28 -6.85
N SER A 107 9.57 -20.27 -7.70
CA SER A 107 8.88 -21.56 -7.65
C SER A 107 9.21 -22.35 -6.36
N SER A 108 8.30 -23.20 -5.89
CA SER A 108 8.53 -24.01 -4.68
C SER A 108 9.76 -24.91 -4.78
N LYS A 109 10.19 -25.28 -5.99
CA LYS A 109 11.45 -26.02 -6.21
C LYS A 109 12.65 -25.11 -5.91
N ASN A 110 12.74 -23.98 -6.59
CA ASN A 110 13.86 -23.04 -6.43
C ASN A 110 13.95 -22.50 -5.00
N MET A 111 12.80 -22.23 -4.35
CA MET A 111 12.78 -21.80 -2.96
C MET A 111 13.39 -22.83 -2.01
N ARG A 112 13.15 -24.14 -2.25
CA ARG A 112 13.76 -25.21 -1.45
C ARG A 112 15.28 -25.30 -1.64
N GLU A 113 15.76 -25.02 -2.85
CA GLU A 113 17.19 -24.96 -3.17
C GLU A 113 17.87 -23.73 -2.57
N LEU A 114 17.16 -22.60 -2.45
CA LEU A 114 17.65 -21.36 -1.84
C LEU A 114 17.61 -21.38 -0.31
N CYS A 115 16.70 -22.14 0.31
CA CYS A 115 16.55 -22.18 1.78
C CYS A 115 17.88 -22.38 2.53
N PRO A 116 18.74 -23.36 2.19
CA PRO A 116 20.02 -23.52 2.88
C PRO A 116 20.88 -22.26 2.87
N ALA A 117 20.99 -21.55 1.74
CA ALA A 117 21.82 -20.36 1.62
C ALA A 117 21.26 -19.11 2.36
N VAL A 118 19.96 -19.10 2.69
CA VAL A 118 19.31 -17.99 3.42
C VAL A 118 19.37 -18.20 4.93
N PHE A 119 19.41 -19.46 5.38
CA PHE A 119 19.37 -19.83 6.79
C PHE A 119 20.70 -20.36 7.33
N GLU A 120 21.73 -20.47 6.50
CA GLU A 120 23.14 -20.45 6.94
C GLU A 120 23.52 -19.06 7.49
#